data_AF-A0A843H7X9-F1
#
_entry.id   AF-A0A843H7X9-F1
#
_cell.length_a   1.000
_cell.length_b   1.000
_cell.length_c   1.000
_cell.angle_alpha   90.00
_cell.angle_beta   90.00
_cell.angle_gamma   90.00
#
_symmetry.space_group_name_H-M   'P 1'
#
loop_
_entity.id
_entity.type
_entity.pdbx_description
1 polymer ?
#
loop_
_entity_poly.entity_id
_entity_poly.type
_entity_poly.pdbx_seq_one_letter_code
_entity_poly.pdbx_strand_id
1 'polypeptide(L)'
;AKGASGGVESLCADIVNRMLEKHEYAKRVEVNMVSDYMFMKESPVTDNRSQEMAKLIANAVGIREDDGTITIRKAIGAEVVGMTVCPCAQESVREVDKSNLLKFLDEETCEKVLDTVTFASHNQRGVGTILIEVPEKEYIDGEKLIEIIESSMSSPISELLKRPDENAVVMRAHKNPVFVEDCVRTMNEKILDEFSYLPDDTLITTRQENHESIHRHNAYAEKVSTLGSLKEELNL
;
A
#
# COMPACT_ATOMS: atom_id res chain seq x y z
N ALA A 1 13.23 27.12 -10.57
CA ALA A 1 14.10 26.23 -11.37
C ALA A 1 13.90 24.80 -10.88
N LYS A 2 12.90 24.09 -11.41
CA LYS A 2 12.75 22.64 -11.19
C LYS A 2 13.59 21.96 -12.27
N GLY A 3 14.86 21.73 -11.97
CA GLY A 3 15.75 20.98 -12.86
C GLY A 3 15.25 19.55 -12.99
N ALA A 4 15.47 18.95 -14.16
CA ALA A 4 15.19 17.56 -14.50
C ALA A 4 15.96 16.58 -13.59
N SER A 5 15.51 16.45 -12.35
CA SER A 5 15.89 15.39 -11.43
C SER A 5 14.90 14.27 -11.67
N GLY A 6 15.18 13.38 -12.63
CA GLY A 6 14.40 12.15 -12.81
C GLY A 6 14.33 11.36 -11.49
N GLY A 7 13.20 10.72 -11.21
CA GLY A 7 13.05 9.86 -10.04
C GLY A 7 13.97 8.63 -10.11
N VAL A 8 13.95 7.80 -9.06
CA VAL A 8 14.77 6.58 -8.99
C VAL A 8 14.49 5.61 -10.15
N GLU A 9 13.24 5.58 -10.64
CA GLU A 9 12.82 4.82 -11.82
C GLU A 9 13.41 5.36 -13.12
N SER A 10 13.59 6.67 -13.21
CA SER A 10 14.22 7.32 -14.37
C SER A 10 15.73 7.03 -14.41
N LEU A 11 16.38 6.98 -13.24
CA LEU A 11 17.78 6.54 -13.13
C LEU A 11 17.96 5.07 -13.57
N CYS A 12 17.03 4.18 -13.18
CA CYS A 12 17.06 2.79 -13.65
C CYS A 12 16.95 2.72 -15.19
N ALA A 13 16.03 3.49 -15.79
CA ALA A 13 15.87 3.56 -17.24
C ALA A 13 17.15 4.08 -17.95
N ASP A 14 17.78 5.12 -17.41
CA ASP A 14 19.05 5.65 -17.95
C ASP A 14 20.18 4.62 -17.91
N ILE A 15 20.27 3.83 -16.84
CA ILE A 15 21.27 2.75 -16.72
C ILE A 15 20.98 1.67 -17.77
N VAL A 16 19.72 1.25 -17.91
CA VAL A 16 19.30 0.28 -18.94
C VAL A 16 19.69 0.75 -20.33
N ASN A 17 19.37 2.00 -20.67
CA ASN A 17 19.68 2.56 -21.98
C ASN A 17 21.19 2.55 -22.25
N ARG A 18 22.00 3.05 -21.30
CA ARG A 18 23.47 3.05 -21.43
C ARG A 18 24.06 1.65 -21.54
N MET A 19 23.48 0.67 -20.86
CA MET A 19 23.92 -0.72 -20.94
C MET A 19 23.60 -1.32 -22.31
N LEU A 20 22.42 -1.07 -22.86
CA LEU A 20 22.07 -1.53 -24.21
C LEU A 20 22.94 -0.83 -25.28
N GLU A 21 23.21 0.47 -25.15
CA GLU A 21 24.11 1.18 -26.05
C GLU A 21 25.54 0.59 -26.04
N LYS A 22 26.08 0.27 -24.86
CA LYS A 22 27.44 -0.27 -24.73
C LYS A 22 27.56 -1.75 -25.08
N HIS A 23 26.51 -2.52 -24.83
CA HIS A 23 26.51 -3.96 -25.00
C HIS A 23 25.59 -4.33 -26.17
N GLU A 24 26.06 -4.12 -27.39
CA GLU A 24 25.27 -4.34 -28.62
C GLU A 24 24.78 -5.79 -28.81
N TYR A 25 25.45 -6.75 -28.15
CA TYR A 25 25.04 -8.16 -28.17
C TYR A 25 23.91 -8.48 -27.18
N ALA A 26 23.59 -7.57 -26.25
CA ALA A 26 22.58 -7.81 -25.23
C ALA A 26 21.17 -7.59 -25.79
N LYS A 27 20.33 -8.62 -25.71
CA LYS A 27 18.90 -8.55 -26.09
C LYS A 27 18.01 -7.99 -24.99
N ARG A 28 18.42 -8.14 -23.72
CA ARG A 28 17.64 -7.68 -22.56
C ARG A 28 18.59 -7.17 -21.48
N VAL A 29 18.25 -6.03 -20.91
CA VAL A 29 18.89 -5.50 -19.69
C VAL A 29 17.80 -5.20 -18.68
N GLU A 30 18.06 -5.53 -17.42
CA GLU A 30 17.17 -5.26 -16.32
C GLU A 30 17.96 -4.64 -15.16
N VAL A 31 17.42 -3.56 -14.60
CA VAL A 31 18.01 -2.85 -13.47
C VAL A 31 16.96 -2.78 -12.37
N ASN A 32 17.35 -3.18 -11.16
CA ASN A 32 16.54 -3.14 -9.96
C ASN A 32 17.20 -2.27 -8.91
N MET A 33 16.43 -1.41 -8.26
CA MET A 33 16.88 -0.53 -7.18
C MET A 33 15.84 -0.54 -6.07
N VAL A 34 16.31 -0.67 -4.83
CA VAL A 34 15.50 -0.47 -3.64
C VAL A 34 16.24 0.55 -2.77
N SER A 35 15.53 1.58 -2.35
CA SER A 35 16.08 2.65 -1.52
C SER A 35 15.17 2.93 -0.34
N ASP A 36 15.75 3.29 0.79
CA ASP A 36 14.98 3.78 1.92
C ASP A 36 14.63 5.26 1.69
N TYR A 37 13.35 5.59 1.82
CA TYR A 37 12.80 6.92 1.64
C TYR A 37 12.33 7.51 2.97
N MET A 38 12.91 8.65 3.31
CA MET A 38 12.59 9.38 4.54
C MET A 38 11.58 10.48 4.24
N PHE A 39 10.48 10.49 4.98
CA PHE A 39 9.47 11.55 4.89
C PHE A 39 9.06 12.02 6.28
N MET A 40 8.58 13.26 6.37
CA MET A 40 8.12 13.84 7.63
C MET A 40 6.63 13.55 7.82
N LYS A 41 6.25 13.11 9.02
CA LYS A 41 4.86 12.89 9.40
C LYS A 41 4.55 13.60 10.71
N GLU A 42 3.29 13.99 10.87
CA GLU A 42 2.75 14.56 12.10
C GLU A 42 1.90 13.52 12.83
N SER A 43 2.06 13.47 14.16
CA SER A 43 1.23 12.60 15.00
C SER A 43 -0.22 13.09 15.00
N PRO A 44 -1.21 12.18 15.08
CA PRO A 44 -2.61 12.51 14.77
C PRO A 44 -3.31 13.47 15.75
N VAL A 45 -2.77 13.70 16.95
CA VAL A 45 -3.41 14.53 17.99
C VAL A 45 -2.49 15.64 18.50
N THR A 46 -1.22 15.32 18.73
CA THR A 46 -0.26 16.27 19.32
C THR A 46 0.59 17.00 18.28
N ASP A 47 0.41 16.71 16.99
CA ASP A 47 1.14 17.28 15.85
C ASP A 47 2.67 17.18 16.00
N ASN A 48 3.14 16.19 16.75
CA ASN A 48 4.57 15.96 16.92
C ASN A 48 5.14 15.45 15.60
N ARG A 49 6.21 16.09 15.14
CA ARG A 49 6.86 15.74 13.88
C ARG A 49 7.89 14.64 14.09
N SER A 50 7.76 13.54 13.35
CA SER A 50 8.74 12.46 13.28
C SER A 50 9.18 12.18 11.83
N GLN A 51 10.35 11.58 11.70
CA GLN A 51 10.81 11.01 10.45
C GLN A 51 10.30 9.58 10.35
N GLU A 52 9.60 9.29 9.27
CA GLU A 52 9.11 7.96 8.92
C GLU A 52 9.92 7.41 7.75
N MET A 53 9.90 6.08 7.62
CA MET A 53 10.65 5.34 6.62
C MET A 53 9.71 4.50 5.77
N ALA A 54 9.80 4.66 4.45
CA ALA A 54 9.22 3.74 3.47
C ALA A 54 10.36 3.19 2.60
N LYS A 55 10.09 2.15 1.81
CA LYS A 55 11.01 1.78 0.72
C LYS A 55 10.44 2.27 -0.59
N LEU A 56 11.28 2.87 -1.43
CA LEU A 56 11.00 3.06 -2.84
C LEU A 56 11.65 1.93 -3.63
N ILE A 57 10.86 1.34 -4.50
CA ILE A 57 11.23 0.22 -5.36
C ILE A 57 11.20 0.74 -6.78
N ALA A 58 12.30 0.63 -7.51
CA ALA A 58 12.39 1.04 -8.89
C ALA A 58 12.97 -0.08 -9.75
N ASN A 59 12.33 -0.34 -10.88
CA ASN A 59 12.81 -1.30 -11.87
C ASN A 59 12.82 -0.65 -13.26
N ALA A 60 13.72 -1.07 -14.13
CA ALA A 60 13.59 -0.82 -15.56
C ALA A 60 14.04 -2.04 -16.35
N VAL A 61 13.28 -2.37 -17.39
CA VAL A 61 13.57 -3.44 -18.34
C VAL A 61 13.67 -2.82 -19.73
N GLY A 62 14.82 -3.04 -20.38
CA GLY A 62 15.04 -2.69 -21.77
C GLY A 62 15.16 -3.95 -22.61
N ILE A 63 14.44 -4.00 -23.71
CA ILE A 63 14.46 -5.09 -24.68
C ILE A 63 14.88 -4.53 -26.02
N ARG A 64 15.84 -5.20 -26.67
CA ARG A 64 16.22 -4.96 -28.05
C ARG A 64 15.51 -5.96 -28.94
N GLU A 65 14.67 -5.43 -29.82
CA GLU A 65 13.98 -6.20 -30.84
C GLU A 65 14.93 -6.62 -31.97
N ASP A 66 14.53 -7.60 -32.78
CA ASP A 66 15.38 -8.12 -33.85
C ASP A 66 15.63 -7.09 -34.98
N ASP A 67 14.82 -6.04 -35.07
CA ASP A 67 15.00 -4.90 -35.97
C ASP A 67 15.98 -3.83 -35.44
N GLY A 68 16.50 -4.02 -34.22
CA GLY A 68 17.40 -3.10 -33.54
C GLY A 68 16.70 -2.01 -32.72
N THR A 69 15.37 -1.95 -32.72
CA THR A 69 14.61 -1.01 -31.89
C THR A 69 14.75 -1.39 -30.41
N ILE A 70 14.93 -0.38 -29.56
CA ILE A 70 15.02 -0.55 -28.11
C ILE A 70 13.71 -0.05 -27.49
N THR A 71 13.06 -0.93 -26.71
CA THR A 71 11.88 -0.60 -25.92
C THR A 71 12.24 -0.66 -24.44
N ILE A 72 11.95 0.41 -23.70
CA ILE A 72 12.20 0.49 -22.26
C ILE A 72 10.86 0.65 -21.54
N ARG A 73 10.63 -0.19 -20.55
CA ARG A 73 9.57 -0.03 -19.55
C ARG A 73 10.22 0.17 -18.19
N LYS A 74 9.61 1.04 -17.38
CA LYS A 74 10.08 1.34 -16.04
C LYS A 74 8.97 1.11 -15.04
N ALA A 75 9.32 0.71 -13.83
CA ALA A 75 8.40 0.56 -12.73
C ALA A 75 8.85 1.38 -11.54
N ILE A 76 7.88 1.98 -10.85
CA ILE A 76 8.05 2.62 -9.55
C ILE A 76 7.06 2.01 -8.57
N GLY A 77 7.51 1.84 -7.35
CA GLY A 77 6.77 1.20 -6.30
C GLY A 77 7.17 1.74 -4.94
N ALA A 78 6.31 1.45 -3.97
CA ALA A 78 6.57 1.75 -2.58
C ALA A 78 6.22 0.52 -1.72
N GLU A 79 6.95 0.36 -0.63
CA GLU A 79 6.63 -0.57 0.45
C GLU A 79 6.53 0.20 1.76
N VAL A 80 5.41 0.04 2.47
CA VAL A 80 5.10 0.77 3.69
C VAL A 80 4.60 -0.18 4.76
N VAL A 81 5.03 0.05 5.99
CA VAL A 81 4.54 -0.66 7.17
C VAL A 81 3.39 0.14 7.79
N GLY A 82 2.26 -0.52 8.02
CA GLY A 82 1.11 0.03 8.72
C GLY A 82 0.55 -0.95 9.75
N MET A 83 -0.65 -0.64 10.24
CA MET A 83 -1.36 -1.50 11.18
C MET A 83 -2.68 -1.99 10.59
N THR A 84 -2.93 -3.27 10.74
CA THR A 84 -4.20 -3.93 10.37
C THR A 84 -4.88 -4.52 11.60
N VAL A 85 -6.21 -4.50 11.59
CA VAL A 85 -7.07 -5.06 12.64
C VAL A 85 -8.02 -6.05 12.00
N CYS A 86 -8.12 -7.26 12.57
CA CYS A 86 -8.94 -8.33 12.01
C CYS A 86 -10.44 -8.08 12.25
N PRO A 87 -11.27 -8.01 11.19
CA PRO A 87 -12.72 -7.89 11.34
C PRO A 87 -13.34 -9.13 12.00
N CYS A 88 -12.90 -10.33 11.61
CA CYS A 88 -13.47 -11.60 12.09
C CYS A 88 -13.31 -11.77 13.61
N ALA A 89 -12.13 -11.46 14.15
CA ALA A 89 -11.91 -11.53 15.59
C ALA A 89 -12.72 -10.47 16.35
N GLN A 90 -12.83 -9.27 15.80
CA GLN A 90 -13.63 -8.20 16.41
C GLN A 90 -15.12 -8.56 16.48
N GLU A 91 -15.65 -9.13 15.41
CA GLU A 91 -17.05 -9.56 15.33
C GLU A 91 -17.33 -10.72 16.30
N SER A 92 -16.39 -11.67 16.42
CA SER A 92 -16.48 -12.76 17.38
C SER A 92 -16.54 -12.26 18.83
N VAL A 93 -15.72 -11.27 19.18
CA VAL A 93 -15.73 -10.65 20.52
C VAL A 93 -17.05 -9.89 20.74
N ARG A 94 -17.52 -9.13 19.73
CA ARG A 94 -18.80 -8.41 19.79
C ARG A 94 -19.98 -9.34 20.09
N GLU A 95 -20.06 -10.51 19.45
CA GLU A 95 -21.16 -11.46 19.67
C GLU A 95 -21.13 -12.12 21.06
N VAL A 96 -19.93 -12.43 21.58
CA VAL A 96 -19.77 -12.92 22.95
C VAL A 96 -20.20 -11.86 23.96
N ASP A 97 -19.79 -10.61 23.75
CA ASP A 97 -20.13 -9.51 24.65
C ASP A 97 -21.63 -9.17 24.59
N LYS A 98 -22.25 -9.19 23.40
CA LYS A 98 -23.71 -9.08 23.24
C LYS A 98 -24.45 -10.13 24.08
N SER A 99 -24.03 -11.39 23.98
CA SER A 99 -24.62 -12.49 24.75
C SER A 99 -24.44 -12.33 26.27
N ASN A 100 -23.38 -11.67 26.72
CA ASN A 100 -23.15 -11.36 28.13
C ASN A 100 -23.98 -10.18 28.62
N LEU A 101 -24.10 -9.12 27.81
CA LEU A 101 -24.88 -7.93 28.13
C LEU A 101 -26.37 -8.23 28.25
N LEU A 102 -26.92 -9.06 27.35
CA LEU A 102 -28.34 -9.48 27.37
C LEU A 102 -28.75 -10.27 28.63
N LYS A 103 -27.79 -10.72 29.46
CA LYS A 103 -28.09 -11.34 30.76
C LYS A 103 -28.53 -10.33 31.81
N PHE A 104 -28.18 -9.05 31.63
CA PHE A 104 -28.39 -7.99 32.62
C PHE A 104 -29.13 -6.76 32.04
N LEU A 105 -29.13 -6.60 30.72
CA LEU A 105 -29.73 -5.47 30.00
C LEU A 105 -30.82 -5.96 29.05
N ASP A 106 -31.79 -5.08 28.77
CA ASP A 106 -32.74 -5.29 27.69
C ASP A 106 -32.08 -5.13 26.31
N GLU A 107 -32.76 -5.62 25.28
CA GLU A 107 -32.24 -5.64 23.90
C GLU A 107 -31.96 -4.23 23.35
N GLU A 108 -32.82 -3.25 23.65
CA GLU A 108 -32.66 -1.87 23.17
C GLU A 108 -31.42 -1.22 23.80
N THR A 109 -31.23 -1.39 25.11
CA THR A 109 -30.05 -0.89 25.81
C THR A 109 -28.78 -1.61 25.36
N CYS A 110 -28.85 -2.91 25.10
CA CYS A 110 -27.73 -3.69 24.59
C CYS A 110 -27.24 -3.16 23.24
N GLU A 111 -28.12 -2.98 22.25
CA GLU A 111 -27.74 -2.45 20.93
C GLU A 111 -27.11 -1.05 21.04
N LYS A 112 -27.65 -0.16 21.89
CA LYS A 112 -27.03 1.15 22.14
C LYS A 112 -25.60 1.04 22.66
N VAL A 113 -25.31 0.07 23.52
CA VAL A 113 -23.93 -0.17 24.00
C VAL A 113 -23.05 -0.67 22.87
N LEU A 114 -23.52 -1.66 22.09
CA LEU A 114 -22.75 -2.25 21.00
C LEU A 114 -22.39 -1.22 19.91
N ASP A 115 -23.28 -0.26 19.64
CA ASP A 115 -23.04 0.80 18.65
C ASP A 115 -22.14 1.93 19.18
N THR A 116 -21.97 2.04 20.49
CA THR A 116 -21.19 3.11 21.13
C THR A 116 -19.75 2.70 21.39
N VAL A 117 -19.51 1.45 21.77
CA VAL A 117 -18.18 0.99 22.21
C VAL A 117 -17.41 0.33 21.07
N THR A 118 -16.09 0.33 21.18
CA THR A 118 -15.20 -0.36 20.25
C THR A 118 -14.76 -1.68 20.87
N PHE A 119 -14.93 -2.77 20.14
CA PHE A 119 -14.58 -4.11 20.61
C PHE A 119 -13.11 -4.42 20.36
N ALA A 120 -12.54 -5.21 21.26
CA ALA A 120 -11.19 -5.71 21.12
C ALA A 120 -11.08 -6.64 19.91
N SER A 121 -9.94 -6.57 19.24
CA SER A 121 -9.53 -7.52 18.21
C SER A 121 -8.02 -7.72 18.33
N HIS A 122 -7.49 -8.72 17.63
CA HIS A 122 -6.05 -8.75 17.41
C HIS A 122 -5.70 -7.77 16.29
N ASN A 123 -4.53 -7.16 16.44
CA ASN A 123 -3.98 -6.20 15.50
C ASN A 123 -2.49 -6.46 15.35
N GLN A 124 -1.97 -6.18 14.16
CA GLN A 124 -0.62 -6.56 13.78
C GLN A 124 0.00 -5.55 12.82
N ARG A 125 1.31 -5.68 12.59
CA ARG A 125 1.99 -4.97 11.51
C ARG A 125 1.59 -5.60 10.18
N GLY A 126 1.22 -4.75 9.23
CA GLY A 126 1.03 -5.10 7.83
C GLY A 126 2.08 -4.42 6.97
N VAL A 127 2.56 -5.12 5.95
CA VAL A 127 3.45 -4.58 4.92
C VAL A 127 2.67 -4.54 3.62
N GLY A 128 2.42 -3.33 3.15
CA GLY A 128 1.76 -3.10 1.87
C GLY A 128 2.78 -2.70 0.81
N THR A 129 2.61 -3.22 -0.40
CA THR A 129 3.50 -2.94 -1.53
C THR A 129 2.66 -2.64 -2.76
N ILE A 130 3.00 -1.54 -3.44
CA ILE A 130 2.50 -1.22 -4.78
C ILE A 130 3.70 -1.16 -5.71
N LEU A 131 3.59 -1.73 -6.91
CA LEU A 131 4.53 -1.58 -8.01
C LEU A 131 3.72 -1.31 -9.29
N ILE A 132 4.02 -0.21 -9.97
CA ILE A 132 3.36 0.20 -11.21
C ILE A 132 4.40 0.30 -12.32
N GLU A 133 4.21 -0.48 -13.38
CA GLU A 133 5.08 -0.50 -14.56
C GLU A 133 4.42 0.25 -15.74
N VAL A 134 5.13 1.26 -16.22
CA VAL A 134 4.69 2.18 -17.27
C VAL A 134 5.71 2.32 -18.40
N PRO A 135 5.31 2.83 -19.57
CA PRO A 135 6.23 3.28 -20.59
C PRO A 135 7.22 4.33 -20.06
N GLU A 136 8.41 4.40 -20.67
CA GLU A 136 9.52 5.27 -20.23
C GLU A 136 9.14 6.74 -19.98
N LYS A 137 8.21 7.28 -20.78
CA LYS A 137 7.83 8.70 -20.76
C LYS A 137 6.86 9.08 -19.63
N GLU A 138 6.20 8.10 -19.02
CA GLU A 138 5.22 8.35 -17.97
C GLU A 138 5.90 8.67 -16.64
N TYR A 139 5.19 9.39 -15.77
CA TYR A 139 5.68 9.74 -14.44
C TYR A 139 4.61 9.43 -13.39
N ILE A 140 5.06 8.84 -12.28
CA ILE A 140 4.24 8.51 -11.12
C ILE A 140 5.01 8.99 -9.90
N ASP A 141 4.32 9.68 -9.00
CA ASP A 141 4.89 10.16 -7.75
C ASP A 141 4.95 9.01 -6.73
N GLY A 142 6.15 8.66 -6.27
CA GLY A 142 6.35 7.62 -5.26
C GLY A 142 5.71 7.96 -3.91
N GLU A 143 5.59 9.25 -3.56
CA GLU A 143 4.91 9.68 -2.33
C GLU A 143 3.42 9.36 -2.37
N LYS A 144 2.79 9.47 -3.55
CA LYS A 144 1.39 9.07 -3.74
C LYS A 144 1.18 7.59 -3.53
N LEU A 145 2.13 6.75 -3.93
CA LEU A 145 2.05 5.32 -3.66
C LEU A 145 2.12 5.03 -2.15
N ILE A 146 2.98 5.75 -1.41
CA ILE A 146 3.07 5.65 0.05
C ILE A 146 1.73 6.03 0.70
N GLU A 147 1.14 7.16 0.31
CA GLU A 147 -0.16 7.62 0.81
C GLU A 147 -1.28 6.60 0.55
N ILE A 148 -1.32 6.03 -0.66
CA ILE A 148 -2.32 5.01 -1.04
C ILE A 148 -2.16 3.75 -0.19
N ILE A 149 -0.92 3.28 0.03
CA ILE A 149 -0.66 2.10 0.85
C ILE A 149 -1.10 2.33 2.30
N GLU A 150 -0.64 3.43 2.93
CA GLU A 150 -0.93 3.72 4.33
C GLU A 150 -2.44 3.84 4.59
N SER A 151 -3.14 4.50 3.67
CA SER A 151 -4.58 4.74 3.80
C SER A 151 -5.44 3.53 3.42
N SER A 152 -4.83 2.45 2.91
CA SER A 152 -5.51 1.18 2.60
C SER A 152 -5.50 0.19 3.77
N MET A 153 -4.75 0.46 4.83
CA MET A 153 -4.74 -0.35 6.06
C MET A 153 -5.70 0.21 7.12
N SER A 154 -5.88 -0.50 8.25
CA SER A 154 -6.77 -0.04 9.33
C SER A 154 -6.35 1.31 9.92
N SER A 155 -5.04 1.52 10.10
CA SER A 155 -4.50 2.83 10.45
C SER A 155 -3.05 2.98 9.99
N PRO A 156 -2.64 4.18 9.57
CA PRO A 156 -1.23 4.53 9.52
C PRO A 156 -0.60 4.42 10.92
N ILE A 157 0.70 4.15 10.95
CA ILE A 157 1.53 4.22 12.16
C ILE A 157 2.43 5.46 12.11
N SER A 158 3.03 5.79 13.24
CA SER A 158 4.03 6.86 13.37
C SER A 158 5.03 6.48 14.45
N GLU A 159 6.27 6.89 14.27
CA GLU A 159 7.37 6.58 15.18
C GLU A 159 7.23 7.29 16.53
N LEU A 160 6.75 8.54 16.53
CA LEU A 160 6.60 9.34 17.74
C LEU A 160 5.13 9.56 18.10
N LEU A 161 4.64 8.78 19.07
CA LEU A 161 3.29 8.91 19.61
C LEU A 161 3.32 9.24 21.10
N LYS A 162 2.48 10.19 21.54
CA LYS A 162 2.14 10.37 22.96
C LYS A 162 0.84 9.61 23.26
N ARG A 163 0.48 9.48 24.54
CA ARG A 163 -0.72 8.73 24.96
C ARG A 163 -2.01 9.11 24.19
N PRO A 164 -2.32 10.40 23.95
CA PRO A 164 -3.49 10.74 23.14
C PRO A 164 -3.37 10.26 21.69
N ASP A 165 -2.18 10.32 21.09
CA ASP A 165 -1.92 9.85 19.74
C ASP A 165 -2.02 8.32 19.64
N GLU A 166 -1.45 7.59 20.60
CA GLU A 166 -1.54 6.12 20.69
C GLU A 166 -3.01 5.69 20.74
N ASN A 167 -3.82 6.34 21.58
CA ASN A 167 -5.25 6.06 21.65
C ASN A 167 -5.94 6.36 20.31
N ALA A 168 -5.63 7.48 19.66
CA ALA A 168 -6.22 7.83 18.37
C ALA A 168 -5.87 6.80 17.28
N VAL A 169 -4.64 6.32 17.21
CA VAL A 169 -4.20 5.27 16.28
C VAL A 169 -4.96 3.96 16.54
N VAL A 170 -5.03 3.53 17.80
CA VAL A 170 -5.74 2.29 18.17
C VAL A 170 -7.24 2.39 17.86
N MET A 171 -7.88 3.51 18.23
CA MET A 171 -9.30 3.73 17.99
C MET A 171 -9.62 3.85 16.50
N ARG A 172 -8.78 4.52 15.71
CA ARG A 172 -8.93 4.59 14.24
C ARG A 172 -8.91 3.20 13.64
N ALA A 173 -7.94 2.39 14.03
CA ALA A 173 -7.76 1.05 13.48
C ALA A 173 -8.91 0.11 13.82
N HIS A 174 -9.37 0.11 15.07
CA HIS A 174 -10.49 -0.75 15.48
C HIS A 174 -11.86 -0.25 14.97
N LYS A 175 -11.97 1.01 14.54
CA LYS A 175 -13.15 1.51 13.82
C LYS A 175 -13.12 1.16 12.32
N ASN A 176 -11.95 0.80 11.79
CA ASN A 176 -11.75 0.43 10.40
C ASN A 176 -10.99 -0.92 10.30
N PRO A 177 -11.57 -2.02 10.81
CA PRO A 177 -10.96 -3.33 10.66
C PRO A 177 -10.98 -3.72 9.18
N VAL A 178 -9.88 -4.26 8.65
CA VAL A 178 -9.79 -4.67 7.24
C VAL A 178 -9.06 -6.01 7.12
N PHE A 179 -9.53 -6.87 6.21
CA PHE A 179 -8.78 -8.08 5.86
C PHE A 179 -7.57 -7.75 4.96
N VAL A 180 -6.69 -8.73 4.78
CA VAL A 180 -5.52 -8.60 3.88
C VAL A 180 -5.97 -8.37 2.43
N GLU A 181 -7.06 -9.00 2.00
CA GLU A 181 -7.66 -8.84 0.68
C GLU A 181 -8.32 -7.48 0.51
N ASP A 182 -8.89 -6.91 1.57
CA ASP A 182 -9.51 -5.58 1.54
C ASP A 182 -8.46 -4.48 1.38
N CYS A 183 -7.27 -4.67 1.98
CA CYS A 183 -6.14 -3.75 1.77
C CYS A 183 -5.76 -3.71 0.28
N VAL A 184 -5.61 -4.89 -0.35
CA VAL A 184 -5.31 -5.00 -1.79
C VAL A 184 -6.43 -4.41 -2.65
N ARG A 185 -7.70 -4.64 -2.31
CA ARG A 185 -8.84 -4.06 -3.03
C ARG A 185 -8.82 -2.54 -2.97
N THR A 186 -8.64 -1.98 -1.78
CA THR A 186 -8.59 -0.53 -1.54
C THR A 186 -7.41 0.12 -2.26
N MET A 187 -6.23 -0.54 -2.29
CA MET A 187 -5.10 -0.05 -3.07
C MET A 187 -5.44 0.06 -4.55
N ASN A 188 -6.08 -0.95 -5.14
CA ASN A 188 -6.44 -0.93 -6.57
C ASN A 188 -7.48 0.15 -6.90
N GLU A 189 -8.50 0.33 -6.05
CA GLU A 189 -9.51 1.39 -6.20
C GLU A 189 -8.84 2.79 -6.20
N LYS A 190 -7.96 3.04 -5.23
CA LYS A 190 -7.24 4.32 -5.13
C LYS A 190 -6.23 4.55 -6.25
N ILE A 191 -5.58 3.50 -6.74
CA ILE A 191 -4.69 3.59 -7.91
C ILE A 191 -5.50 4.02 -9.14
N LEU A 192 -6.70 3.49 -9.34
CA LEU A 192 -7.56 3.90 -10.45
C LEU A 192 -7.99 5.35 -10.32
N ASP A 193 -8.40 5.77 -9.12
CA ASP A 193 -8.79 7.16 -8.87
C ASP A 193 -7.64 8.15 -9.16
N GLU A 194 -6.44 7.86 -8.65
CA GLU A 194 -5.28 8.76 -8.76
C GLU A 194 -4.59 8.70 -10.14
N PHE A 195 -4.52 7.51 -10.75
CA PHE A 195 -3.69 7.25 -11.94
C PHE A 195 -4.49 6.78 -13.17
N SER A 196 -5.78 7.09 -13.25
CA SER A 196 -6.65 6.77 -14.40
C SER A 196 -6.14 7.27 -15.76
N TYR A 197 -5.29 8.30 -15.76
CA TYR A 197 -4.66 8.89 -16.96
C TYR A 197 -3.59 7.99 -17.61
N LEU A 198 -3.10 6.98 -16.88
CA LEU A 198 -2.08 6.07 -17.40
C LEU A 198 -2.63 5.16 -18.52
N PRO A 199 -1.75 4.66 -19.40
CA PRO A 199 -2.14 3.71 -20.44
C PRO A 199 -2.79 2.43 -19.89
N ASP A 200 -3.72 1.85 -20.63
CA ASP A 200 -4.43 0.62 -20.20
C ASP A 200 -3.52 -0.60 -20.09
N ASP A 201 -2.36 -0.61 -20.75
CA ASP A 201 -1.32 -1.64 -20.65
C ASP A 201 -0.36 -1.41 -19.46
N THR A 202 -0.65 -0.43 -18.60
CA THR A 202 0.08 -0.23 -17.33
C THR A 202 -0.13 -1.44 -16.44
N LEU A 203 0.96 -2.10 -16.03
CA LEU A 203 0.91 -3.28 -15.16
C LEU A 203 0.96 -2.81 -13.71
N ILE A 204 -0.01 -3.25 -12.91
CA ILE A 204 -0.14 -2.91 -11.50
C ILE A 204 0.02 -4.20 -10.70
N THR A 205 0.92 -4.17 -9.72
CA THR A 205 1.05 -5.20 -8.70
C THR A 205 0.80 -4.58 -7.35
N THR A 206 -0.25 -5.05 -6.68
CA THR A 206 -0.61 -4.67 -5.31
C THR A 206 -0.49 -5.89 -4.42
N ARG A 207 0.18 -5.75 -3.28
CA ARG A 207 0.45 -6.84 -2.33
C ARG A 207 0.25 -6.34 -0.90
N GLN A 208 -0.27 -7.21 -0.04
CA GLN A 208 -0.34 -7.00 1.39
C GLN A 208 0.10 -8.28 2.11
N GLU A 209 0.97 -8.14 3.10
CA GLU A 209 1.37 -9.20 4.03
C GLU A 209 1.13 -8.76 5.48
N ASN A 210 0.29 -9.48 6.21
CA ASN A 210 0.02 -9.22 7.62
C ASN A 210 0.79 -10.22 8.50
N HIS A 211 1.58 -9.68 9.42
CA HIS A 211 2.38 -10.47 10.37
C HIS A 211 1.50 -10.90 11.55
N GLU A 212 0.69 -11.93 11.34
CA GLU A 212 -0.35 -12.35 12.29
C GLU A 212 0.15 -12.56 13.72
N SER A 213 -0.50 -11.90 14.68
CA SER A 213 -0.08 -11.91 16.09
C SER A 213 -0.49 -13.18 16.84
N ILE A 214 -1.51 -13.91 16.36
CA ILE A 214 -2.07 -15.12 16.98
C ILE A 214 -1.74 -16.41 16.22
N HIS A 215 -1.05 -16.30 15.09
CA HIS A 215 -0.67 -17.41 14.24
C HIS A 215 0.85 -17.46 14.04
N ARG A 216 1.36 -18.62 13.59
CA ARG A 216 2.78 -18.82 13.27
C ARG A 216 3.10 -18.59 11.79
N HIS A 217 2.13 -18.09 11.03
CA HIS A 217 2.23 -17.81 9.61
C HIS A 217 1.61 -16.44 9.34
N ASN A 218 2.06 -15.80 8.27
CA ASN A 218 1.52 -14.52 7.83
C ASN A 218 0.30 -14.74 6.93
N ALA A 219 -0.63 -13.78 6.93
CA ALA A 219 -1.68 -13.71 5.93
C ALA A 219 -1.18 -12.88 4.74
N TYR A 220 -1.50 -13.29 3.52
CA TYR A 220 -0.96 -12.69 2.31
C TYR A 220 -2.03 -12.58 1.21
N ALA A 221 -2.09 -11.43 0.54
CA ALA A 221 -2.86 -11.24 -0.66
C ALA A 221 -2.05 -10.46 -1.71
N GLU A 222 -2.24 -10.80 -2.98
CA GLU A 222 -1.64 -10.12 -4.11
C GLU A 222 -2.60 -10.09 -5.29
N LYS A 223 -2.59 -8.99 -6.03
CA LYS A 223 -3.24 -8.86 -7.32
C LYS A 223 -2.26 -8.25 -8.32
N VAL A 224 -2.13 -8.92 -9.46
CA VAL A 224 -1.40 -8.43 -10.63
C VAL A 224 -2.41 -8.27 -11.76
N SER A 225 -2.56 -7.05 -12.27
CA SER A 225 -3.51 -6.76 -13.35
C SER A 225 -3.06 -5.56 -14.17
N THR A 226 -3.63 -5.40 -15.36
CA THR A 226 -3.44 -4.17 -16.12
C THR A 226 -4.45 -3.11 -15.71
N LEU A 227 -4.12 -1.84 -15.88
CA LEU A 227 -5.04 -0.74 -15.59
C LEU A 227 -6.35 -0.87 -16.39
N GLY A 228 -6.29 -1.28 -17.66
CA GLY A 228 -7.47 -1.51 -18.50
C GLY A 228 -8.39 -2.60 -17.93
N SER A 229 -7.82 -3.74 -17.52
CA SER A 229 -8.59 -4.82 -16.89
C SER A 229 -9.20 -4.39 -15.56
N LEU A 230 -8.50 -3.57 -14.77
CA LEU A 230 -9.03 -3.02 -13.52
C LEU A 230 -10.20 -2.07 -13.75
N LYS A 231 -10.14 -1.22 -14.79
CA LYS A 231 -11.26 -0.33 -15.19
C LYS A 231 -12.50 -1.14 -15.54
N GLU A 232 -12.34 -2.18 -16.38
CA GLU A 232 -13.43 -3.07 -16.77
C GLU A 232 -14.09 -3.78 -15.57
N GLU A 233 -13.29 -4.31 -14.64
CA GLU A 233 -13.79 -4.98 -13.44
C GLU A 233 -14.62 -4.07 -12.53
N LEU A 234 -14.27 -2.78 -12.47
CA LEU A 234 -14.90 -1.79 -11.60
C LEU A 234 -15.99 -0.96 -12.30
N ASN A 235 -16.32 -1.30 -13.55
CA ASN A 235 -17.28 -0.57 -14.41
C ASN A 235 -16.94 0.92 -14.56
N LEU A 236 -15.65 1.25 -14.66
CA LEU A 236 -15.12 2.57 -15.00
C LEU A 236 -14.69 2.60 -16.47
#